data_AF-A0A7L4ZJY7-F1
#
_entry.id   AF-A0A7L4ZJY7-F1
#
_cell.length_a   1.000
_cell.length_b   1.000
_cell.length_c   1.000
_cell.angle_alpha   90.00
_cell.angle_beta   90.00
_cell.angle_gamma   90.00
#
_symmetry.space_group_name_H-M   'P 1'
#
loop_
_entity.id
_entity.type
_entity.pdbx_description
1 polymer ?
#
loop_
_entity_poly.entity_id
_entity_poly.type
_entity_poly.pdbx_seq_one_letter_code
_entity_poly.pdbx_strand_id
1 'polypeptide(L)'
;MKLFNFSLLKTKYFWIAVVIIGTAGIWLPVLLSLLLGEPIQIDEIPINLTTFYISIYFAGCVDTIFRNIDLLDNKYELKSKLVSIIGLILLFIVLIVATIWLKIEKHFVVPLILSLFGSFIGLKLWWDNYQEDPTYNEIIREESKEKHGGQKWKQ
;
A
#
# COMPACT_ATOMS: atom_id res chain seq x y z
N MET A 1 22.88 6.83 17.23
CA MET A 1 22.34 7.20 15.91
C MET A 1 20.89 6.71 15.83
N LYS A 2 19.92 7.52 16.30
CA LYS A 2 18.47 7.22 16.24
C LYS A 2 17.93 7.65 14.86
N LEU A 3 18.33 6.98 13.80
CA LEU A 3 18.00 7.43 12.44
C LEU A 3 16.57 7.05 12.02
N PHE A 4 15.95 6.10 12.72
CA PHE A 4 14.53 5.77 12.55
C PHE A 4 13.86 5.59 13.92
N ASN A 5 13.27 6.65 14.46
CA ASN A 5 12.48 6.56 15.69
C ASN A 5 11.03 6.22 15.34
N PHE A 6 10.76 4.94 15.07
CA PHE A 6 9.42 4.41 14.76
C PHE A 6 8.39 4.68 15.87
N SER A 7 8.84 5.04 17.09
CA SER A 7 7.95 5.37 18.20
C SER A 7 7.17 6.68 18.05
N LEU A 8 7.57 7.54 17.10
CA LEU A 8 6.91 8.83 16.79
C LEU A 8 6.21 8.80 15.42
N LEU A 9 6.34 7.71 14.67
CA LEU A 9 5.76 7.61 13.34
C LEU A 9 4.26 7.33 13.50
N LYS A 10 3.46 8.38 13.27
CA LYS A 10 2.01 8.21 13.13
C LYS A 10 1.74 7.24 11.99
N THR A 11 0.74 6.38 12.16
CA THR A 11 0.39 5.33 11.20
C THR A 11 0.13 5.89 9.79
N LYS A 12 -0.35 7.13 9.69
CA LYS A 12 -0.48 7.88 8.43
C LYS A 12 0.83 8.02 7.61
N TYR A 13 1.99 8.07 8.26
CA TYR A 13 3.30 8.19 7.59
C TYR A 13 3.90 6.83 7.20
N PHE A 14 3.38 5.73 7.74
CA PHE A 14 3.88 4.39 7.46
C PHE A 14 3.75 4.05 5.96
N TRP A 15 2.64 4.47 5.35
CA TRP A 15 2.41 4.31 3.91
C TRP A 15 3.53 4.93 3.05
N ILE A 16 3.95 6.14 3.40
CA ILE A 16 5.02 6.84 2.68
C ILE A 16 6.34 6.08 2.83
N ALA A 17 6.62 5.53 4.01
CA ALA A 17 7.81 4.71 4.24
C ALA A 17 7.79 3.43 3.38
N VAL A 18 6.65 2.74 3.29
CA VAL A 18 6.48 1.55 2.44
C VAL A 18 6.73 1.88 0.96
N VAL A 19 6.18 2.99 0.46
CA VAL A 19 6.38 3.41 -0.93
C VAL A 19 7.85 3.72 -1.22
N ILE A 20 8.53 4.46 -0.34
CA ILE A 20 9.94 4.83 -0.51
C ILE A 20 10.83 3.59 -0.48
N ILE A 21 10.67 2.72 0.53
CA ILE A 21 11.49 1.52 0.70
C ILE A 21 11.24 0.54 -0.46
N GLY A 22 9.97 0.33 -0.84
CA GLY A 22 9.63 -0.57 -1.94
C GLY A 22 10.17 -0.08 -3.30
N THR A 23 10.07 1.24 -3.56
CA THR A 23 10.67 1.83 -4.77
C THR A 23 12.18 1.65 -4.77
N ALA A 24 12.86 1.95 -3.66
CA ALA A 24 14.31 1.73 -3.53
C ALA A 24 14.70 0.26 -3.74
N GLY A 25 13.90 -0.69 -3.24
CA GLY A 25 14.10 -2.12 -3.43
C GLY A 25 14.08 -2.56 -4.90
N ILE A 26 13.22 -1.95 -5.73
CA ILE A 26 13.15 -2.24 -7.17
C ILE A 26 14.40 -1.74 -7.91
N TRP A 27 15.00 -0.63 -7.45
CA TRP A 27 16.24 -0.08 -8.01
C TRP A 27 17.51 -0.74 -7.48
N LEU A 28 17.41 -1.54 -6.40
CA LEU A 28 18.56 -2.16 -5.76
C LEU A 28 19.37 -3.08 -6.71
N PRO A 29 18.74 -3.95 -7.54
CA PRO A 29 19.49 -4.77 -8.50
C PRO A 29 20.28 -3.93 -9.50
N VAL A 30 19.72 -2.80 -9.95
CA VAL A 30 20.39 -1.86 -10.88
C VAL A 30 21.64 -1.26 -10.24
N LEU A 31 21.51 -0.82 -8.97
CA LEU A 31 22.62 -0.27 -8.21
C LEU A 31 23.72 -1.33 -8.01
N LEU A 32 23.33 -2.57 -7.72
CA LEU A 32 24.24 -3.69 -7.53
C LEU A 32 25.01 -4.02 -8.82
N SER A 33 24.30 -4.12 -9.96
CA SER A 33 24.92 -4.36 -11.27
C SER A 33 25.88 -3.24 -11.66
N LEU A 34 25.56 -1.98 -11.36
CA LEU A 34 26.46 -0.84 -11.57
C LEU A 34 27.76 -0.97 -10.76
N LEU A 35 27.64 -1.42 -9.50
CA LEU A 35 28.76 -1.55 -8.56
C LEU A 35 29.66 -2.75 -8.88
N LEU A 36 29.06 -3.83 -9.41
CA LEU A 36 29.75 -5.06 -9.83
C LEU A 36 30.25 -5.03 -11.28
N GLY A 37 29.87 -4.02 -12.08
CA GLY A 37 30.22 -3.93 -13.50
C GLY A 37 29.49 -4.93 -14.40
N GLU A 38 28.34 -5.43 -13.96
CA GLU A 38 27.51 -6.40 -14.68
C GLU A 38 26.56 -5.70 -15.69
N PRO A 39 26.08 -6.41 -16.73
CA PRO A 39 25.11 -5.85 -17.67
C PRO A 39 23.84 -5.40 -16.95
N ILE A 40 23.48 -4.13 -17.12
CA ILE A 40 22.32 -3.51 -16.48
C ILE A 40 21.04 -4.03 -17.16
N GLN A 41 20.25 -4.80 -16.42
CA GLN A 41 18.92 -5.25 -16.87
C GLN A 41 17.86 -4.23 -16.45
N ILE A 42 17.57 -3.28 -17.34
CA ILE A 42 16.56 -2.23 -17.10
C ILE A 42 15.16 -2.61 -17.61
N ASP A 43 15.04 -3.68 -18.39
CA ASP A 43 13.81 -4.03 -19.10
C ASP A 43 12.66 -4.42 -18.15
N GLU A 44 13.00 -4.91 -16.96
CA GLU A 44 12.02 -5.34 -15.95
C GLU A 44 11.64 -4.24 -14.96
N ILE A 45 12.38 -3.12 -14.91
CA ILE A 45 12.11 -2.02 -13.98
C ILE A 45 10.68 -1.45 -14.17
N PRO A 46 10.23 -1.14 -15.40
CA PRO A 46 8.92 -0.51 -15.57
C PRO A 46 7.77 -1.42 -15.13
N ILE A 47 7.87 -2.73 -15.38
CA ILE A 47 6.84 -3.68 -14.96
C ILE A 47 6.85 -3.88 -13.45
N ASN A 48 8.03 -3.98 -12.83
CA ASN A 48 8.16 -4.14 -11.38
C ASN A 48 7.66 -2.90 -10.63
N LEU A 49 7.92 -1.70 -11.16
CA LEU A 49 7.35 -0.46 -10.62
C LEU A 49 5.82 -0.44 -10.75
N THR A 50 5.30 -0.78 -11.93
CA THR A 50 3.85 -0.75 -12.18
C THR A 50 3.12 -1.73 -11.25
N THR A 51 3.60 -2.98 -11.14
CA THR A 51 2.98 -3.99 -10.27
C THR A 51 3.08 -3.61 -8.79
N PHE A 52 4.19 -3.02 -8.37
CA PHE A 52 4.33 -2.48 -7.01
C PHE A 52 3.30 -1.40 -6.72
N TYR A 53 3.18 -0.38 -7.56
CA TYR A 53 2.23 0.72 -7.34
C TYR A 53 0.76 0.28 -7.38
N ILE A 54 0.42 -0.67 -8.26
CA ILE A 54 -0.91 -1.31 -8.29
C ILE A 54 -1.18 -2.05 -6.96
N SER A 55 -0.19 -2.78 -6.44
CA SER A 55 -0.33 -3.50 -5.17
C SER A 55 -0.53 -2.56 -3.99
N ILE A 56 0.21 -1.44 -3.95
CA ILE A 56 0.05 -0.38 -2.95
C ILE A 56 -1.35 0.22 -3.03
N TYR A 57 -1.82 0.59 -4.22
CA TYR A 57 -3.19 1.09 -4.40
C TYR A 57 -4.23 0.10 -3.85
N PHE A 58 -4.10 -1.19 -4.20
CA PHE A 58 -5.03 -2.22 -3.77
C PHE A 58 -5.04 -2.40 -2.24
N ALA A 59 -3.86 -2.43 -1.60
CA ALA A 59 -3.76 -2.51 -0.15
C ALA A 59 -4.56 -1.41 0.56
N GLY A 60 -4.57 -0.19 -0.01
CA GLY A 60 -5.22 0.98 0.60
C GLY A 60 -6.72 0.94 0.42
N CYS A 61 -7.16 0.43 -0.73
CA CYS A 61 -8.57 0.16 -0.97
C CYS A 61 -9.10 -0.91 -0.01
N VAL A 62 -8.37 -2.03 0.14
CA VAL A 62 -8.74 -3.13 1.03
C VAL A 62 -8.79 -2.67 2.49
N ASP A 63 -7.79 -1.92 2.94
CA ASP A 63 -7.78 -1.37 4.30
C ASP A 63 -8.99 -0.46 4.57
N THR A 64 -9.30 0.43 3.62
CA THR A 64 -10.49 1.29 3.69
C THR A 64 -11.78 0.48 3.80
N ILE A 65 -11.87 -0.64 3.07
CA ILE A 65 -13.04 -1.52 3.11
C ILE A 65 -13.20 -2.15 4.50
N PHE A 66 -12.13 -2.74 5.03
CA PHE A 66 -12.17 -3.41 6.32
C PHE A 66 -12.51 -2.45 7.46
N ARG A 67 -11.94 -1.24 7.48
CA ARG A 67 -12.23 -0.25 8.53
C ARG A 67 -13.66 0.29 8.48
N ASN A 68 -14.26 0.33 7.30
CA ASN A 68 -15.63 0.80 7.14
C ASN A 68 -16.66 -0.33 7.22
N ILE A 69 -16.25 -1.58 7.43
CA ILE A 69 -17.15 -2.73 7.39
C ILE A 69 -18.13 -2.78 8.56
N ASP A 70 -17.76 -2.27 9.74
CA ASP A 70 -18.65 -2.17 10.90
C ASP A 70 -19.73 -1.08 10.73
N LEU A 71 -19.50 -0.09 9.86
CA LEU A 71 -20.50 0.91 9.51
C LEU A 71 -21.57 0.36 8.53
N LEU A 72 -21.39 -0.85 7.99
CA LEU A 72 -22.37 -1.50 7.12
C LEU A 72 -23.64 -1.99 7.86
N ASP A 73 -23.78 -1.79 9.17
CA ASP A 73 -25.07 -2.04 9.81
C ASP A 73 -26.14 -0.96 9.46
N ASN A 74 -25.71 0.16 8.86
CA ASN A 74 -26.59 1.27 8.51
C ASN A 74 -27.04 1.22 7.03
N LYS A 75 -28.28 0.77 6.77
CA LYS A 75 -28.82 0.43 5.43
C LYS A 75 -28.69 1.50 4.33
N TYR A 76 -28.67 2.79 4.68
CA TYR A 76 -28.68 3.89 3.69
C TYR A 76 -27.27 4.26 3.17
N GLU A 77 -26.23 4.15 4.00
CA GLU A 77 -24.83 4.37 3.58
C GLU A 77 -24.24 3.16 2.84
N LEU A 78 -24.83 1.99 3.06
CA LEU A 78 -24.40 0.71 2.50
C LEU A 78 -24.29 0.71 0.98
N LYS A 79 -25.30 1.25 0.28
CA LYS A 79 -25.36 1.20 -1.19
C LYS A 79 -24.29 2.05 -1.84
N SER A 80 -24.04 3.25 -1.32
CA SER A 80 -23.01 4.15 -1.86
C SER A 80 -21.62 3.57 -1.64
N LYS A 81 -21.36 3.02 -0.44
CA LYS A 81 -20.07 2.37 -0.14
C LYS A 81 -19.87 1.09 -0.95
N LEU A 82 -20.88 0.21 -1.08
CA LEU A 82 -20.77 -1.01 -1.91
C LEU A 82 -20.49 -0.70 -3.39
N VAL A 83 -21.15 0.31 -3.97
CA VAL A 83 -20.86 0.73 -5.35
C VAL A 83 -19.43 1.24 -5.49
N SER A 84 -18.93 1.98 -4.50
CA SER A 84 -17.53 2.41 -4.47
C SER A 84 -16.57 1.23 -4.40
N ILE A 85 -16.86 0.21 -3.59
CA ILE A 85 -16.05 -1.00 -3.46
C ILE A 85 -16.00 -1.79 -4.76
N ILE A 86 -17.17 -2.03 -5.37
CA ILE A 86 -17.27 -2.71 -6.66
C ILE A 86 -16.52 -1.91 -7.74
N GLY A 87 -16.62 -0.57 -7.72
CA GLY A 87 -15.88 0.31 -8.61
C GLY A 87 -14.36 0.20 -8.44
N LEU A 88 -13.86 0.13 -7.21
CA LEU A 88 -12.43 -0.05 -6.91
C LEU A 88 -11.91 -1.40 -7.43
N ILE A 89 -12.68 -2.48 -7.26
CA ILE A 89 -12.34 -3.82 -7.76
C ILE A 89 -12.34 -3.84 -9.29
N LEU A 90 -13.35 -3.25 -9.94
CA LEU A 90 -13.39 -3.13 -11.40
C LEU A 90 -12.20 -2.34 -11.94
N LEU A 91 -11.86 -1.21 -11.29
CA LEU A 91 -10.69 -0.42 -11.68
C LEU A 91 -9.39 -1.22 -11.53
N PHE A 92 -9.27 -2.04 -10.49
CA PHE A 92 -8.12 -2.92 -10.28
C PHE A 92 -7.96 -3.95 -11.41
N ILE A 93 -9.05 -4.62 -11.81
CA ILE A 93 -9.03 -5.57 -12.93
C ILE A 93 -8.61 -4.86 -14.22
N VAL A 94 -9.17 -3.67 -14.49
CA VAL A 94 -8.80 -2.86 -15.66
C VAL A 94 -7.32 -2.49 -15.63
N LEU A 95 -6.78 -2.08 -14.47
CA LEU A 95 -5.36 -1.76 -14.34
C LEU A 95 -4.44 -2.97 -14.59
N ILE A 96 -4.81 -4.17 -14.11
CA ILE A 96 -4.06 -5.40 -14.40
C ILE A 96 -4.08 -5.71 -15.89
N VAL A 97 -5.28 -5.73 -16.50
CA VAL A 97 -5.44 -6.06 -17.92
C VAL A 97 -4.71 -5.03 -18.79
N ALA A 98 -4.82 -3.74 -18.47
CA ALA A 98 -4.10 -2.67 -19.16
C ALA A 98 -2.58 -2.84 -19.02
N THR A 99 -2.08 -3.22 -17.85
CA THR A 99 -0.65 -3.45 -17.63
C THR A 99 -0.12 -4.62 -18.46
N ILE A 100 -0.87 -5.73 -18.53
CA ILE A 100 -0.51 -6.90 -19.35
C ILE A 100 -0.55 -6.54 -20.84
N TRP A 101 -1.62 -5.86 -21.28
CA TRP A 101 -1.78 -5.43 -22.67
C TRP A 101 -0.66 -4.48 -23.11
N LEU A 102 -0.34 -3.48 -22.29
CA LEU A 102 0.68 -2.48 -22.59
C LEU A 102 2.10 -3.04 -22.48
N LYS A 103 2.32 -4.11 -21.70
CA LYS A 103 3.57 -4.90 -21.74
C LYS A 103 3.77 -5.52 -23.13
N ILE A 104 2.72 -6.09 -23.71
CA ILE A 104 2.78 -6.72 -25.04
C ILE A 104 3.09 -5.66 -26.10
N GLU A 105 2.45 -4.48 -26.02
CA GLU A 105 2.67 -3.34 -26.92
C GLU A 105 3.95 -2.52 -26.62
N LYS A 106 4.77 -2.94 -25.64
CA LYS A 106 6.00 -2.24 -25.19
C LYS A 106 5.80 -0.78 -24.75
N HIS A 107 4.57 -0.40 -24.38
CA HIS A 107 4.22 0.94 -23.92
C HIS A 107 4.19 1.02 -22.38
N PHE A 108 5.37 1.05 -21.76
CA PHE A 108 5.48 0.95 -20.30
C PHE A 108 5.22 2.25 -19.52
N VAL A 109 5.26 3.40 -20.20
CA VAL A 109 5.11 4.72 -19.55
C VAL A 109 3.67 4.99 -19.13
N VAL A 110 2.71 4.63 -19.97
CA VAL A 110 1.28 4.84 -19.72
C VAL A 110 0.78 4.11 -18.47
N PRO A 111 1.01 2.77 -18.30
CA PRO A 111 0.54 2.06 -17.12
C PRO A 111 1.30 2.47 -15.85
N LEU A 112 2.57 2.88 -15.98
CA LEU A 112 3.34 3.44 -14.86
C LEU A 112 2.69 4.74 -14.35
N ILE A 113 2.34 5.67 -15.24
CA ILE A 113 1.69 6.93 -14.85
C ILE A 113 0.32 6.66 -14.22
N LEU A 114 -0.49 5.77 -14.81
CA LEU A 114 -1.78 5.37 -14.27
C LEU A 114 -1.67 4.71 -12.88
N SER A 115 -0.70 3.82 -12.70
CA SER A 115 -0.47 3.15 -11.41
C SER A 115 0.06 4.12 -10.34
N LEU A 116 0.89 5.10 -10.71
CA LEU A 116 1.30 6.19 -9.82
C LEU A 116 0.09 7.02 -9.37
N PHE A 117 -0.79 7.43 -10.30
CA PHE A 117 -2.03 8.13 -9.96
C PHE A 117 -2.93 7.29 -9.05
N GLY A 118 -3.08 5.99 -9.34
CA GLY A 118 -3.80 5.06 -8.46
C GLY A 118 -3.17 5.01 -7.06
N SER A 119 -1.85 4.91 -6.96
CA SER A 119 -1.15 4.90 -5.68
C SER A 119 -1.37 6.20 -4.89
N PHE A 120 -1.43 7.36 -5.54
CA PHE A 120 -1.79 8.62 -4.89
C PHE A 120 -3.22 8.62 -4.35
N ILE A 121 -4.17 8.03 -5.07
CA ILE A 121 -5.54 7.85 -4.57
C ILE A 121 -5.52 6.93 -3.33
N GLY A 122 -4.78 5.82 -3.38
CA GLY A 122 -4.61 4.92 -2.24
C GLY A 122 -3.97 5.61 -1.02
N LEU A 123 -2.96 6.46 -1.25
CA LEU A 123 -2.34 7.29 -0.21
C LEU A 123 -3.34 8.25 0.42
N LYS A 124 -4.20 8.89 -0.39
CA LYS A 124 -5.25 9.77 0.11
C LYS A 124 -6.24 9.01 0.98
N LEU A 125 -6.72 7.85 0.52
CA LEU A 125 -7.62 6.99 1.30
C LEU A 125 -6.98 6.55 2.62
N TRP A 126 -5.72 6.12 2.59
CA TRP A 126 -4.96 5.80 3.79
C TRP A 126 -4.87 7.00 4.74
N TRP A 127 -4.54 8.17 4.21
CA TRP A 127 -4.40 9.37 5.02
C TRP A 127 -5.71 9.74 5.71
N ASP A 128 -6.83 9.65 4.99
CA ASP A 128 -8.16 9.93 5.52
C ASP A 128 -8.57 8.91 6.60
N ASN A 129 -8.23 7.63 6.43
CA ASN A 129 -8.52 6.60 7.44
C ASN A 129 -7.68 6.79 8.72
N TYR A 130 -6.41 7.16 8.60
CA TYR A 130 -5.45 7.23 9.72
C TYR A 130 -5.21 8.65 10.25
N GLN A 131 -6.15 9.59 10.07
CA GLN A 131 -6.00 10.97 10.53
C GLN A 131 -5.86 11.09 12.07
N GLU A 132 -6.68 10.33 12.80
CA GLU A 132 -6.80 10.42 14.27
C GLU A 132 -6.12 9.26 15.01
N ASP A 133 -5.60 8.27 14.30
CA ASP A 133 -5.04 7.08 14.93
C ASP A 133 -3.77 7.39 15.76
N PRO A 134 -3.62 6.71 16.91
CA PRO A 134 -2.47 6.85 17.78
C PRO A 134 -1.20 6.38 17.06
N THR A 135 -0.06 6.63 17.70
CA THR A 135 1.24 6.33 17.08
C THR A 135 1.39 4.81 16.88
N TYR A 136 2.12 4.35 15.86
CA TYR A 136 2.25 2.90 15.58
C TYR A 136 2.71 2.07 16.80
N ASN A 137 3.51 2.68 17.68
CA ASN A 137 3.96 2.09 18.94
C ASN A 137 2.83 1.87 19.97
N GLU A 138 1.80 2.72 19.98
CA GLU A 138 0.64 2.58 20.86
C GLU A 138 -0.25 1.42 20.39
N ILE A 139 -0.47 1.28 19.08
CA ILE A 139 -1.22 0.17 18.47
C ILE A 139 -0.53 -1.18 18.77
N ILE A 140 0.78 -1.30 18.51
CA ILE A 140 1.52 -2.55 18.82
C ILE A 140 1.48 -2.87 20.32
N ARG A 141 1.55 -1.85 21.17
CA ARG A 141 1.57 -2.03 22.62
C ARG A 141 0.20 -2.43 23.17
N GLU A 142 -0.90 -1.95 22.57
CA GLU A 142 -2.25 -2.42 22.88
C GLU A 142 -2.48 -3.86 22.39
N GLU A 143 -2.15 -4.17 21.13
CA GLU A 143 -2.28 -5.55 20.62
C GLU A 143 -1.43 -6.56 21.42
N SER A 144 -0.22 -6.16 21.83
CA SER A 144 0.64 -6.99 22.68
C SER A 144 0.05 -7.20 24.07
N LYS A 145 -0.57 -6.17 24.67
CA LYS A 145 -1.26 -6.30 25.96
C LYS A 145 -2.52 -7.16 25.86
N GLU A 146 -3.26 -7.10 24.76
CA GLU A 146 -4.43 -7.97 24.57
C GLU A 146 -4.02 -9.43 24.32
N LYS A 147 -2.99 -9.67 23.50
CA LYS A 147 -2.53 -11.05 23.19
C LYS A 147 -1.70 -11.70 24.30
N HIS A 148 -0.94 -10.92 25.08
CA HIS A 148 -0.03 -11.46 26.09
C HIS A 148 -0.33 -11.03 27.53
N GLY A 149 -1.16 -10.01 27.75
CA GLY A 149 -1.59 -9.56 29.08
C GLY A 149 -2.80 -10.30 29.65
N GLY A 150 -3.40 -11.21 28.87
CA GLY A 150 -4.57 -12.01 29.25
C GLY A 150 -4.28 -13.22 30.14
N GLN A 151 -3.02 -13.59 30.40
CA GLN A 151 -2.69 -14.53 31.48
C GLN A 151 -2.45 -13.74 32.76
N LYS A 152 -3.55 -13.27 33.37
CA LYS A 152 -3.59 -13.21 34.83
C LYS A 152 -3.29 -14.64 35.31
N TRP A 153 -2.07 -14.85 35.78
CA TRP A 153 -1.73 -15.97 36.63
C TRP A 153 -2.71 -15.94 37.79
N LYS A 154 -3.76 -16.78 37.70
CA LYS A 154 -4.62 -17.09 38.84
C LYS A 154 -3.73 -17.80 39.85
N GLN A 155 -3.26 -17.04 40.85
CA GLN A 155 -2.94 -17.60 42.15
C GLN A 155 -4.23 -18.07 42.82
#